data_AF-A0A8T0FM96-F1
#
_entry.id   AF-A0A8T0FM96-F1
#
_cell.length_a   1.000
_cell.length_b   1.000
_cell.length_c   1.000
_cell.angle_alpha   90.00
_cell.angle_beta   90.00
_cell.angle_gamma   90.00
#
_symmetry.space_group_name_H-M   'P 1'
#
loop_
_entity.id
_entity.type
_entity.pdbx_description
1 polymer ?
#
loop_
_entity_poly.entity_id
_entity_poly.type
_entity_poly.pdbx_seq_one_letter_code
_entity_poly.pdbx_strand_id
1 'polypeptide(L)'
;MNQTIDDIPPALLQDCAQLVKANSIQGCKKNNIQVVYTEWSNLKKTGDMVVGQVAFHNSKKVKTIKVEKKLNDVLNRLNKTKVERFPCLQTEREERDRQERAEQKEKQRKLKEQEKQEAARKEEEEKLRNYATLMNAQMQSNQDGGEDSDDFM
;
A
#
# COMPACT_ATOMS: atom_id res chain seq x y z
N MET A 1 22.27 -5.48 -0.80
CA MET A 1 23.20 -5.79 0.31
C MET A 1 22.85 -7.17 0.82
N ASN A 2 23.68 -8.18 0.53
CA ASN A 2 23.44 -9.57 0.94
C ASN A 2 24.12 -9.82 2.29
N GLN A 3 23.57 -9.27 3.37
CA GLN A 3 24.02 -9.62 4.72
C GLN A 3 23.41 -10.98 5.08
N THR A 4 24.26 -11.90 5.52
CA THR A 4 23.83 -13.23 5.97
C THR A 4 23.75 -13.28 7.49
N ILE A 5 23.08 -14.30 8.04
CA ILE A 5 22.93 -14.47 9.50
C ILE A 5 24.27 -14.65 10.23
N ASP A 6 25.34 -15.01 9.51
CA ASP A 6 26.70 -15.16 10.04
C ASP A 6 27.45 -13.84 10.16
N ASP A 7 27.02 -12.79 9.45
CA ASP A 7 27.67 -11.47 9.46
C ASP A 7 27.22 -10.60 10.64
N ILE A 8 26.35 -11.13 11.52
CA ILE A 8 25.82 -10.39 12.66
C ILE A 8 26.93 -10.21 13.72
N PRO A 9 27.22 -8.97 14.15
CA PRO A 9 28.21 -8.72 15.20
C PRO A 9 27.89 -9.50 16.48
N PRO A 10 28.86 -10.22 17.07
CA PRO A 10 28.63 -11.01 18.28
C PRO A 10 28.08 -10.20 19.45
N ALA A 11 28.49 -8.93 19.57
CA ALA A 11 28.00 -8.02 20.61
C ALA A 11 26.49 -7.75 20.48
N LEU A 12 26.01 -7.49 19.27
CA LEU A 12 24.58 -7.26 19.00
C LEU A 12 23.76 -8.53 19.30
N LEU A 13 24.31 -9.67 18.91
CA LEU A 13 23.66 -10.95 19.11
C LEU A 13 23.53 -11.31 20.61
N GLN A 14 24.54 -10.96 21.41
CA GLN A 14 24.49 -11.06 22.87
C GLN A 14 23.42 -10.13 23.47
N ASP A 15 23.32 -8.88 23.00
CA ASP A 15 22.29 -7.95 23.45
C ASP A 15 20.87 -8.48 23.19
N CYS A 16 20.63 -9.01 21.98
CA CYS A 16 19.37 -9.66 21.63
C CYS A 16 19.08 -10.86 22.56
N ALA A 17 20.08 -11.71 22.81
CA ALA A 17 19.91 -12.88 23.65
C ALA A 17 19.62 -12.51 25.13
N GLN A 18 20.23 -11.44 25.64
CA GLN A 18 19.94 -10.90 26.97
C GLN A 18 18.49 -10.38 27.08
N LEU A 19 18.00 -9.69 26.05
CA LEU A 19 16.62 -9.22 26.00
C LEU A 19 15.61 -10.39 25.95
N VAL A 20 15.91 -11.44 25.18
CA VAL A 20 15.09 -12.66 25.15
C VAL A 20 15.09 -13.37 26.52
N LYS A 21 16.26 -13.47 27.17
CA LYS A 21 16.36 -14.02 28.53
C LYS A 21 15.50 -13.26 29.52
N ALA A 22 15.56 -11.92 29.49
CA ALA A 22 14.84 -11.06 30.41
C ALA A 22 13.32 -11.16 30.26
N ASN A 23 12.83 -11.30 29.02
CA ASN A 23 11.40 -11.39 28.71
C ASN A 23 10.84 -12.83 28.72
N SER A 24 11.67 -13.84 28.99
CA SER A 24 11.21 -15.21 29.10
C SER A 24 10.66 -15.50 30.49
N ILE A 25 9.44 -16.04 30.57
CA ILE A 25 8.76 -16.38 31.84
C ILE A 25 9.62 -17.32 32.71
N GLN A 26 10.21 -18.35 32.10
CA GLN A 26 11.09 -19.29 32.80
C GLN A 26 12.57 -18.94 32.65
N GLY A 27 12.98 -18.42 31.48
CA GLY A 27 14.39 -18.17 31.17
C GLY A 27 15.02 -17.06 32.01
N CYS A 28 14.22 -16.11 32.51
CA CYS A 28 14.73 -14.99 33.30
C CYS A 28 15.29 -15.43 34.67
N LYS A 29 14.77 -16.53 35.24
CA LYS A 29 15.16 -17.06 36.56
C LYS A 29 16.22 -18.15 36.49
N LYS A 30 16.43 -18.76 35.31
CA LYS A 30 17.37 -19.86 35.11
C LYS A 30 18.76 -19.32 34.75
N ASN A 31 19.79 -19.89 35.35
CA ASN A 31 21.17 -19.71 34.89
C ASN A 31 21.42 -20.59 33.66
N ASN A 32 22.34 -20.18 32.79
CA ASN A 32 22.80 -20.97 31.63
C ASN A 32 21.65 -21.40 30.70
N ILE A 33 21.02 -20.45 30.01
CA ILE A 33 19.98 -20.75 29.02
C ILE A 33 20.55 -20.83 27.61
N GLN A 34 19.92 -21.61 26.75
CA GLN A 34 20.17 -21.58 25.32
C GLN A 34 19.07 -20.77 24.62
N VAL A 35 19.49 -19.75 23.89
CA VAL A 35 18.60 -18.93 23.06
C VAL A 35 18.78 -19.38 21.61
N VAL A 36 17.65 -19.68 20.97
CA VAL A 36 17.60 -20.07 19.56
C VAL A 36 17.42 -18.83 18.70
N TYR A 37 18.18 -18.72 17.61
CA TYR A 37 18.02 -17.68 16.61
C TYR A 37 18.08 -18.29 15.20
N THR A 38 17.26 -17.77 14.30
CA THR A 38 17.14 -18.23 12.91
C THR A 38 16.67 -17.09 12.02
N GLU A 39 16.91 -17.21 10.72
CA GLU A 39 16.36 -16.32 9.70
C GLU A 39 14.82 -16.34 9.73
N TRP A 40 14.20 -15.19 9.46
CA TRP A 40 12.73 -15.05 9.44
C TRP A 40 12.07 -15.97 8.39
N SER A 41 12.74 -16.16 7.25
CA SER A 41 12.30 -17.03 6.15
C SER A 41 12.19 -18.51 6.57
N ASN A 42 12.87 -18.91 7.65
CA ASN A 42 12.80 -20.27 8.18
C ASN A 42 11.62 -20.49 9.13
N LEU A 43 10.91 -19.44 9.56
CA LEU A 43 9.75 -19.57 10.44
C LEU A 43 8.54 -20.10 9.68
N LYS A 44 7.93 -21.16 10.21
CA LYS A 44 6.72 -21.78 9.67
C LYS A 44 5.55 -21.52 10.60
N LYS A 45 4.47 -20.97 10.04
CA LYS A 45 3.19 -20.78 10.73
C LYS A 45 2.10 -21.46 9.90
N THR A 46 1.32 -22.35 10.51
CA THR A 46 0.11 -22.92 9.90
C THR A 46 -1.13 -22.30 10.54
N GLY A 47 -2.27 -22.33 9.84
CA GLY A 47 -3.54 -21.76 10.31
C GLY A 47 -4.03 -22.38 11.61
N ASP A 48 -3.73 -23.66 11.83
CA ASP A 48 -4.15 -24.41 13.03
C ASP A 48 -3.28 -24.10 14.28
N MET A 49 -2.19 -23.34 14.12
CA MET A 49 -1.28 -23.06 15.23
C MET A 49 -1.77 -21.92 16.12
N VAL A 50 -1.80 -22.16 17.43
CA VAL A 50 -2.15 -21.18 18.46
C VAL A 50 -1.30 -19.91 18.33
N VAL A 51 -1.87 -18.77 18.68
CA VAL A 51 -1.16 -17.48 18.69
C VAL A 51 0.13 -17.58 19.52
N GLY A 52 1.25 -17.12 18.95
CA GLY A 52 2.59 -17.26 19.55
C GLY A 52 3.31 -18.58 19.26
N GLN A 53 2.62 -19.62 18.79
CA GLN A 53 3.27 -20.86 18.36
C GLN A 53 3.81 -20.74 16.93
N VAL A 54 5.07 -21.15 16.76
CA VAL A 54 5.78 -21.20 15.48
C VAL A 54 6.58 -22.50 15.37
N ALA A 55 6.78 -22.99 14.15
CA ALA A 55 7.68 -24.10 13.83
C ALA A 55 8.80 -23.62 12.88
N PHE A 56 9.73 -24.52 12.54
CA PHE A 56 10.80 -24.24 11.57
C PHE A 56 10.59 -25.05 10.29
N HIS A 57 10.93 -24.47 9.14
CA HIS A 57 10.97 -25.20 7.87
C HIS A 57 12.17 -26.14 7.82
N ASN A 58 13.34 -25.66 8.24
CA ASN A 58 14.59 -26.42 8.25
C ASN A 58 15.32 -26.25 9.59
N SER A 59 15.43 -27.36 10.33
CA SER A 59 16.12 -27.39 11.62
C SER A 59 17.63 -27.12 11.52
N LYS A 60 18.26 -27.32 10.36
CA LYS A 60 19.70 -27.07 10.17
C LYS A 60 20.07 -25.59 10.15
N LYS A 61 19.10 -24.73 9.81
CA LYS A 61 19.29 -23.27 9.81
C LYS A 61 19.11 -22.64 11.20
N VAL A 62 18.76 -23.46 12.19
CA VAL A 62 18.54 -23.03 13.56
C VAL A 62 19.88 -23.00 14.29
N LYS A 63 20.25 -21.84 14.83
CA LYS A 63 21.48 -21.64 15.59
C LYS A 63 21.16 -21.35 17.05
N THR A 64 22.10 -21.64 17.95
CA THR A 64 21.92 -21.48 19.40
C THR A 64 23.04 -20.68 20.04
N ILE A 65 22.71 -19.87 21.04
CA ILE A 65 23.67 -19.12 21.87
C ILE A 65 23.42 -19.45 23.33
N LYS A 66 24.51 -19.64 24.06
CA LYS A 66 24.47 -19.83 25.51
C LYS A 66 24.56 -18.48 26.20
N VAL A 67 23.62 -18.21 27.11
CA VAL A 67 23.59 -17.02 27.96
C VAL A 67 23.60 -17.45 29.42
N GLU A 68 24.74 -17.24 30.07
CA GLU A 68 24.97 -17.69 31.45
C GLU A 68 24.11 -16.91 32.44
N LYS A 69 24.38 -15.61 32.55
CA LYS A 69 23.76 -14.72 33.53
C LYS A 69 23.03 -13.57 32.83
N LYS A 70 22.00 -13.06 33.52
CA LYS A 70 21.30 -11.85 33.10
C LYS A 70 22.17 -10.63 33.43
N LEU A 71 22.46 -9.82 32.42
CA LEU A 71 23.22 -8.57 32.60
C LEU A 71 22.25 -7.38 32.61
N ASN A 72 22.02 -6.80 33.79
CA ASN A 72 21.09 -5.69 33.93
C ASN A 72 21.58 -4.41 33.22
N ASP A 73 22.89 -4.21 33.09
CA ASP A 73 23.46 -3.03 32.43
C ASP A 73 23.08 -2.95 30.96
N VAL A 74 23.13 -4.10 30.26
CA VAL A 74 22.71 -4.22 28.86
C VAL A 74 21.23 -3.91 28.72
N LEU A 75 20.39 -4.46 29.60
CA LEU A 75 18.95 -4.21 29.59
C LEU A 75 18.62 -2.74 29.86
N ASN A 76 19.28 -2.13 30.83
CA ASN A 76 19.10 -0.72 31.16
C ASN A 76 19.52 0.19 30.00
N ARG A 77 20.63 -0.14 29.32
CA ARG A 77 21.06 0.57 28.10
C ARG A 77 20.00 0.47 27.00
N LEU A 78 19.49 -0.73 26.73
CA LEU A 78 18.49 -0.96 25.68
C LEU A 78 17.14 -0.29 26.00
N ASN A 79 16.70 -0.35 27.26
CA ASN A 79 15.46 0.28 27.70
C ASN A 79 15.52 1.81 27.59
N LYS A 80 16.68 2.43 27.82
CA LYS A 80 16.86 3.89 27.61
C LYS A 80 16.66 4.30 26.16
N THR A 81 16.99 3.43 25.21
CA THR A 81 16.82 3.69 23.77
C THR A 81 15.44 3.30 23.24
N LYS A 82 14.60 2.67 24.08
CA LYS A 82 13.28 2.18 23.67
C LYS A 82 12.35 3.37 23.45
N VAL A 83 11.88 3.53 22.22
CA VAL A 83 10.82 4.47 21.86
C VAL A 83 9.57 3.67 21.54
N GLU A 84 8.59 3.67 22.44
CA GLU A 84 7.28 3.09 22.16
C GLU A 84 6.38 4.13 21.50
N ARG A 85 5.97 3.85 20.27
CA ARG A 85 4.90 4.59 19.60
C ARG A 85 3.64 3.74 19.70
N PHE A 86 2.54 4.37 20.09
CA PHE A 86 1.21 3.75 20.09
C PHE A 86 0.36 4.40 18.99
N PRO A 87 0.64 4.14 17.70
CA PRO A 87 -0.25 4.58 16.64
C PRO A 87 -1.60 3.88 16.78
N CYS A 88 -2.68 4.63 16.65
CA CYS A 88 -4.01 4.06 16.57
C CYS A 88 -4.16 3.36 15.20
N LEU A 89 -3.99 2.04 15.17
CA LEU A 89 -4.08 1.24 13.94
C LEU A 89 -5.42 1.43 13.20
N GLN A 90 -6.49 1.71 13.96
CA GLN A 90 -7.81 1.99 13.40
C GLN A 90 -7.82 3.29 12.58
N THR A 91 -7.20 4.36 13.07
CA THR A 91 -7.19 5.65 12.37
C THR A 91 -6.31 5.59 11.13
N GLU A 92 -5.16 4.92 11.20
CA GLU A 92 -4.31 4.69 10.02
C GLU A 92 -5.03 3.88 8.94
N ARG A 93 -5.81 2.87 9.35
CA ARG A 93 -6.62 2.08 8.41
C ARG A 93 -7.72 2.92 7.78
N GLU A 94 -8.43 3.71 8.56
CA GLU A 94 -9.48 4.60 8.06
C GLU A 94 -8.95 5.68 7.12
N GLU A 95 -7.75 6.22 7.37
CA GLU A 95 -7.08 7.16 6.49
C GLU A 95 -6.70 6.53 5.16
N ARG A 96 -6.11 5.34 5.17
CA ARG A 96 -5.85 4.57 3.95
C ARG A 96 -7.14 4.29 3.17
N ASP A 97 -8.15 3.74 3.83
CA ASP A 97 -9.43 3.40 3.19
C ASP A 97 -10.16 4.66 2.68
N ARG A 98 -9.92 5.84 3.26
CA ARG A 98 -10.40 7.14 2.77
C ARG A 98 -9.64 7.59 1.52
N GLN A 99 -8.31 7.45 1.50
CA GLN A 99 -7.48 7.76 0.34
C GLN A 99 -7.85 6.87 -0.85
N GLU A 100 -7.98 5.57 -0.65
CA GLU A 100 -8.38 4.62 -1.70
C GLU A 100 -9.76 4.98 -2.29
N ARG A 101 -10.73 5.34 -1.46
CA ARG A 101 -12.05 5.81 -1.93
C ARG A 101 -11.97 7.14 -2.68
N ALA A 102 -11.14 8.06 -2.23
CA ALA A 102 -10.95 9.35 -2.91
C ALA A 102 -10.34 9.14 -4.30
N GLU A 103 -9.31 8.29 -4.41
CA GLU A 103 -8.68 7.93 -5.68
C GLU A 103 -9.66 7.24 -6.63
N GLN A 104 -10.46 6.29 -6.13
CA GLN A 104 -11.49 5.63 -6.94
C GLN A 104 -12.53 6.63 -7.46
N LYS A 105 -12.98 7.56 -6.61
CA LYS A 105 -13.94 8.60 -7.00
C LYS A 105 -13.36 9.55 -8.05
N GLU A 106 -12.09 9.93 -7.92
CA GLU A 106 -11.41 10.78 -8.89
C GLU A 106 -11.25 10.05 -10.24
N LYS A 107 -10.88 8.77 -10.24
CA LYS A 107 -10.81 7.93 -11.44
C LYS A 107 -12.17 7.85 -12.14
N GLN A 108 -13.25 7.61 -11.40
CA GLN A 108 -14.61 7.58 -11.97
C GLN A 108 -15.04 8.94 -12.53
N ARG A 109 -14.70 10.05 -11.86
CA ARG A 109 -15.00 11.40 -12.36
C ARG A 109 -14.28 11.68 -13.68
N LYS A 110 -12.99 11.35 -13.76
CA LYS A 110 -12.19 11.50 -14.98
C LYS A 110 -12.75 10.67 -16.13
N LEU A 111 -13.12 9.41 -15.87
CA LEU A 111 -13.73 8.54 -16.88
C LEU A 111 -15.04 9.12 -17.42
N LYS A 112 -15.94 9.57 -16.52
CA LYS A 112 -17.23 10.15 -16.91
C LYS A 112 -17.07 11.48 -17.69
N GLU A 113 -16.06 12.27 -17.34
CA GLU A 113 -15.76 13.52 -18.05
C GLU A 113 -15.20 13.25 -19.46
N GLN A 114 -14.35 12.23 -19.61
CA GLN A 114 -13.88 11.75 -20.91
C GLN A 114 -15.03 11.24 -21.77
N GLU A 115 -15.91 10.38 -21.23
CA GLU A 115 -17.09 9.88 -21.96
C GLU A 115 -18.02 11.02 -22.41
N LYS A 116 -18.24 12.04 -21.57
CA LYS A 116 -19.06 13.20 -21.93
C LYS A 116 -18.42 14.03 -23.05
N GLN A 117 -17.11 14.23 -23.01
CA GLN A 117 -16.37 14.95 -24.06
C GLN A 117 -16.39 14.18 -25.38
N GLU A 118 -16.21 12.85 -25.34
CA GLU A 118 -16.31 12.00 -26.53
C GLU A 118 -17.72 12.00 -27.12
N ALA A 119 -18.76 11.91 -26.28
CA ALA A 119 -20.15 11.99 -26.74
C ALA A 119 -20.47 13.34 -27.38
N ALA A 120 -20.04 14.45 -26.77
CA ALA A 120 -20.23 15.79 -27.33
C ALA A 120 -19.50 15.96 -28.67
N ARG A 121 -18.24 15.49 -28.77
CA ARG A 121 -17.49 15.48 -30.03
C ARG A 121 -18.20 14.66 -31.11
N LYS A 122 -18.72 13.48 -30.76
CA LYS A 122 -19.45 12.63 -31.69
C LYS A 122 -20.74 13.30 -32.18
N GLU A 123 -21.47 13.97 -31.29
CA GLU A 123 -22.68 14.73 -31.65
C GLU A 123 -22.36 15.92 -32.56
N GLU A 124 -21.27 16.65 -32.31
CA GLU A 124 -20.80 17.72 -33.20
C GLU A 124 -20.40 17.18 -34.59
N GLU A 125 -19.66 16.07 -34.63
CA GLU A 125 -19.28 15.39 -35.89
C GLU A 125 -20.53 14.89 -36.66
N GLU A 126 -21.52 14.31 -35.96
CA GLU A 126 -22.78 13.88 -36.58
C GLU A 126 -23.61 15.07 -37.08
N LYS A 127 -23.66 16.19 -36.35
CA LYS A 127 -24.34 17.42 -36.81
C LYS A 127 -23.69 18.02 -38.04
N LEU A 128 -22.35 18.08 -38.08
CA LEU A 128 -21.58 18.52 -39.25
C LEU A 128 -21.79 17.60 -40.45
N ARG A 129 -21.80 16.28 -40.22
CA ARG A 129 -21.95 15.27 -41.28
C ARG A 129 -23.37 15.17 -41.84
N ASN A 130 -24.40 15.38 -41.01
CA ASN A 130 -25.80 15.35 -41.41
C ASN A 130 -26.33 16.70 -41.94
N TYR A 131 -25.48 17.73 -42.05
CA TYR A 131 -25.87 19.07 -42.54
C TYR A 131 -27.15 19.63 -41.87
N ALA A 132 -27.40 19.27 -40.60
CA ALA A 132 -28.64 19.63 -39.91
C ALA A 132 -28.80 21.16 -39.73
N THR A 133 -27.69 21.88 -39.62
CA THR A 133 -27.64 23.35 -39.58
C THR A 133 -27.92 24.01 -40.93
N LEU A 134 -27.72 23.30 -42.05
CA LEU A 134 -28.02 23.80 -43.41
C LEU A 134 -29.48 23.55 -43.82
N MET A 135 -30.14 22.56 -43.22
CA MET A 135 -31.58 22.26 -43.43
C MET A 135 -32.53 23.25 -42.75
N ASN A 136 -32.01 24.19 -41.94
CA ASN A 136 -32.82 25.20 -41.24
C ASN A 136 -32.99 26.51 -42.06
N ALA A 137 -32.71 26.48 -43.36
CA ALA A 137 -33.12 27.54 -44.27
C ALA A 137 -34.63 27.40 -44.54
N GLN A 138 -35.43 28.43 -44.24
CA GLN A 138 -36.80 28.54 -44.74
C GLN A 138 -36.76 28.35 -46.25
N MET A 139 -37.33 27.25 -46.75
CA MET A 139 -37.55 27.09 -48.20
C MET A 139 -38.44 28.24 -48.66
N GLN A 140 -37.85 29.24 -49.30
CA GLN A 140 -38.60 30.29 -49.96
C GLN A 140 -39.26 29.67 -51.18
N SER A 141 -40.58 29.79 -51.28
CA SER A 141 -41.30 29.39 -52.49
C SER A 141 -41.01 30.40 -53.59
N ASN A 142 -40.90 29.95 -54.85
CA ASN A 142 -40.65 30.83 -56.01
C ASN A 142 -41.76 31.89 -56.24
N GLN A 143 -42.82 31.94 -55.43
CA GLN A 143 -43.85 32.98 -55.49
C GLN A 143 -43.51 34.25 -54.71
N ASP A 144 -42.56 34.21 -53.76
CA ASP A 144 -42.12 35.36 -52.95
C ASP A 144 -40.67 35.79 -53.28
N GLY A 145 -40.14 35.32 -54.41
CA GLY A 145 -38.89 35.84 -54.97
C GLY A 145 -39.16 37.24 -55.51
N GLY A 146 -38.69 38.26 -54.78
CA GLY A 146 -38.75 39.65 -55.21
C GLY A 146 -38.26 39.82 -56.64
N GLU A 147 -38.85 40.78 -57.34
CA GLU A 147 -38.47 41.19 -58.69
C GLU A 147 -36.94 41.26 -58.82
N ASP A 148 -36.37 40.28 -59.54
CA ASP A 148 -35.08 40.41 -60.21
C ASP A 148 -35.26 41.49 -61.30
N SER A 149 -35.31 42.75 -60.89
CA SER A 149 -35.08 43.86 -61.78
C SER A 149 -33.57 43.96 -61.99
N ASP A 150 -33.13 43.33 -63.09
CA ASP A 150 -31.89 43.61 -63.81
C ASP A 150 -31.59 45.13 -63.79
N ASP A 151 -30.65 45.56 -62.93
CA ASP A 151 -29.97 46.84 -63.10
C ASP A 151 -28.74 46.59 -64.00
N PHE A 152 -29.01 46.48 -65.29
CA PHE A 152 -28.01 46.58 -66.34
C PHE A 152 -27.70 48.07 -66.56
N MET A 153 -26.73 48.59 -65.81
CA MET A 153 -25.80 49.68 -66.19
C MET A 153 -24.44 49.49 -65.54
#